data_AF-A0A8T9BY10-F1
#
_entry.id   AF-A0A8T9BY10-F1
#
_cell.length_a   1.000
_cell.length_b   1.000
_cell.length_c   1.000
_cell.angle_alpha   90.00
_cell.angle_beta   90.00
_cell.angle_gamma   90.00
#
_symmetry.space_group_name_H-M   'P 1'
#
loop_
_entity.id
_entity.type
_entity.pdbx_description
1 polymer ?
#
loop_
_entity_poly.entity_id
_entity_poly.type
_entity_poly.pdbx_seq_one_letter_code
_entity_poly.pdbx_strand_id
1 'polypeptide(L)'
;LLVQRILKTNPHHLHNPDASTSGLSNTSLHLACSLGFLPVIHVLLQAGHEKDGVSLNEDHQTPLMLASSAGHYESVHALCDAMPSCILKRDIRGRDAIMEASRGGHDTCLQILLTFAPGGPEELLKNADVDGNTALHFASSNGHLKLLRTLLAAGADSERRNIWSWTPISYSATVQAEVYFKGLVAEVERRRAARREAQERGTGGAVRLVGGEDDGSGTY
;
A
#
# COMPACT_ATOMS: atom_id res chain seq x y z
N LEU A 1 -11.07 28.60 8.77
CA LEU A 1 -10.74 27.71 9.92
C LEU A 1 -9.84 28.44 10.91
N LEU A 2 -9.88 28.10 12.21
CA LEU A 2 -8.99 28.72 13.23
C LEU A 2 -7.51 28.55 12.88
N VAL A 3 -7.11 27.36 12.40
CA VAL A 3 -5.73 27.05 11.99
C VAL A 3 -5.20 28.03 10.93
N GLN A 4 -6.02 28.45 9.95
CA GLN A 4 -5.60 29.45 8.95
C GLN A 4 -5.28 30.80 9.57
N ARG A 5 -6.05 31.22 10.59
CA ARG A 5 -5.80 32.49 11.30
C ARG A 5 -4.51 32.39 12.11
N ILE A 6 -4.31 31.27 12.81
CA ILE A 6 -3.09 31.02 13.59
C ILE A 6 -1.85 31.04 12.70
N LEU A 7 -1.86 30.34 11.56
CA LEU A 7 -0.73 30.30 10.63
C LEU A 7 -0.46 31.65 9.95
N LYS A 8 -1.50 32.45 9.67
CA LYS A 8 -1.33 33.82 9.16
C LYS A 8 -0.61 34.73 10.16
N THR A 9 -0.94 34.62 11.45
CA THR A 9 -0.31 35.42 12.51
C THR A 9 1.05 34.86 12.91
N ASN A 10 1.24 33.53 12.86
CA ASN A 10 2.45 32.84 13.31
C ASN A 10 2.90 31.79 12.27
N PRO A 11 3.53 32.19 11.16
CA PRO A 11 3.94 31.25 10.10
C PRO A 11 4.95 30.19 10.57
N HIS A 12 5.77 30.52 11.57
CA HIS A 12 6.78 29.61 12.14
C HIS A 12 6.17 28.40 12.86
N HIS A 13 4.88 28.44 13.23
CA HIS A 13 4.20 27.31 13.86
C HIS A 13 3.72 26.24 12.87
N LEU A 14 4.00 26.38 11.56
CA LEU A 14 3.52 25.44 10.55
C LEU A 14 3.85 23.98 10.89
N HIS A 15 5.11 23.69 11.23
CA HIS A 15 5.54 22.33 11.56
C HIS A 15 5.42 21.98 13.04
N ASN A 16 5.27 22.99 13.91
CA ASN A 16 5.39 22.93 15.39
C ASN A 16 5.16 21.52 15.98
N PRO A 17 6.23 20.75 16.22
CA PRO A 17 6.11 19.39 16.74
C PRO A 17 5.74 19.40 18.21
N ASP A 18 4.98 18.39 18.65
CA ASP A 18 4.64 18.20 20.06
C ASP A 18 5.88 17.77 20.86
N ALA A 19 6.48 18.74 21.57
CA ALA A 19 7.67 18.52 22.39
C ALA A 19 7.37 17.86 23.75
N SER A 20 6.12 17.46 24.04
CA SER A 20 5.82 16.72 25.25
C SER A 20 6.45 15.32 25.21
N THR A 21 6.90 14.83 26.37
CA THR A 21 7.53 13.51 26.49
C THR A 21 6.64 12.35 26.02
N SER A 22 5.32 12.57 25.96
CA SER A 22 4.33 11.61 25.46
C SER A 22 3.86 11.88 24.02
N GLY A 23 4.26 13.00 23.41
CA GLY A 23 3.72 13.51 22.15
C GLY A 23 4.36 12.97 20.87
N LEU A 24 5.43 12.17 21.01
CA LEU A 24 6.22 11.57 19.92
C LEU A 24 6.76 12.60 18.90
N SER A 25 6.89 13.88 19.24
CA SER A 25 7.25 14.93 18.28
C SER A 25 6.30 15.02 17.08
N ASN A 26 5.02 14.68 17.27
CA ASN A 26 4.02 14.75 16.20
C ASN A 26 3.80 16.21 15.78
N THR A 27 3.92 16.49 14.49
CA THR A 27 3.53 17.79 13.92
C THR A 27 2.00 17.95 13.89
N SER A 28 1.54 19.17 13.63
CA SER A 28 0.11 19.44 13.41
C SER A 28 -0.50 18.57 12.29
N LEU A 29 0.30 18.24 11.26
CA LEU A 29 -0.15 17.38 10.17
C LEU A 29 -0.31 15.92 10.62
N HIS A 30 0.61 15.39 11.44
CA HIS A 30 0.49 14.06 12.03
C HIS A 30 -0.81 13.90 12.82
N LEU A 31 -1.11 14.86 13.70
CA LEU A 31 -2.32 14.85 14.52
C LEU A 31 -3.59 14.99 13.68
N ALA A 32 -3.60 15.91 12.71
CA ALA A 32 -4.75 16.09 11.82
C ALA A 32 -5.04 14.81 11.00
N CYS A 33 -4.00 14.10 10.57
CA CYS A 33 -4.10 12.85 9.82
C CYS A 33 -4.59 11.69 10.70
N SER A 34 -4.03 11.56 11.90
CA SER A 34 -4.44 10.56 12.90
C SER A 34 -5.90 10.72 13.34
N LEU A 35 -6.42 11.95 13.37
CA LEU A 35 -7.80 12.27 13.76
C LEU A 35 -8.78 12.44 12.57
N GLY A 36 -8.29 12.38 11.33
CA GLY A 36 -9.15 12.49 10.14
C GLY A 36 -9.67 13.90 9.83
N PHE A 37 -9.00 14.96 10.31
CA PHE A 37 -9.43 16.35 10.10
C PHE A 37 -9.03 16.88 8.73
N LEU A 38 -9.68 16.36 7.67
CA LEU A 38 -9.41 16.69 6.27
C LEU A 38 -9.29 18.20 5.97
N PRO A 39 -10.18 19.09 6.49
CA PRO A 39 -10.03 20.52 6.23
C PRO A 39 -8.75 21.13 6.81
N VAL A 40 -8.26 20.59 7.93
CA VAL A 40 -6.98 21.02 8.54
C VAL A 40 -5.80 20.49 7.71
N ILE A 41 -5.86 19.24 7.27
CA ILE A 41 -4.87 18.61 6.39
C ILE A 41 -4.67 19.48 5.13
N HIS A 42 -5.76 19.83 4.43
CA HIS A 42 -5.66 20.67 3.24
C HIS A 42 -5.04 22.03 3.51
N VAL A 43 -5.39 22.68 4.63
CA VAL A 43 -4.78 23.97 4.98
C VAL A 43 -3.28 23.84 5.22
N LEU A 44 -2.84 22.80 5.95
CA LEU A 44 -1.43 22.58 6.26
C LEU A 44 -0.62 22.27 4.99
N LEU A 45 -1.16 21.42 4.11
CA LEU A 45 -0.53 21.10 2.82
C LEU A 45 -0.45 22.34 1.90
N GLN A 46 -1.53 23.11 1.80
CA GLN A 46 -1.54 24.37 1.03
C GLN A 46 -0.57 25.42 1.59
N ALA A 47 -0.34 25.41 2.90
CA ALA A 47 0.64 26.28 3.55
C ALA A 47 2.09 25.80 3.35
N GLY A 48 2.31 24.65 2.71
CA GLY A 48 3.63 24.14 2.40
C GLY A 48 4.28 23.31 3.51
N HIS A 49 3.50 22.71 4.41
CA HIS A 49 4.03 21.90 5.53
C HIS A 49 4.99 20.79 5.09
N GLU A 50 4.89 20.30 3.86
CA GLU A 50 5.70 19.17 3.37
C GLU A 50 6.56 19.55 2.17
N LYS A 51 6.80 20.86 1.99
CA LYS A 51 7.56 21.41 0.86
C LYS A 51 9.04 21.02 0.90
N ASP A 52 9.62 20.98 2.10
CA ASP A 52 11.07 20.76 2.28
C ASP A 52 11.41 19.29 2.56
N GLY A 53 10.41 18.40 2.63
CA GLY A 53 10.58 16.98 2.89
C GLY A 53 9.38 16.37 3.59
N VAL A 54 9.40 15.03 3.68
CA VAL A 54 8.36 14.29 4.40
C VAL A 54 8.61 14.38 5.91
N SER A 55 7.67 14.93 6.68
CA SER A 55 7.81 15.02 8.14
C SER A 55 7.75 13.63 8.78
N LEU A 56 8.59 13.42 9.79
CA LEU A 56 8.69 12.20 10.57
C LEU A 56 8.56 12.52 12.05
N ASN A 57 7.81 11.70 12.78
CA ASN A 57 7.76 11.74 14.24
C ASN A 57 8.93 10.92 14.86
N GLU A 58 8.99 10.79 16.19
CA GLU A 58 10.06 10.05 16.88
C GLU A 58 10.16 8.57 16.49
N ASP A 59 9.03 7.95 16.13
CA ASP A 59 8.96 6.58 15.63
C ASP A 59 9.20 6.49 14.12
N HIS A 60 9.68 7.58 13.50
CA HIS A 60 9.83 7.74 12.05
C HIS A 60 8.54 7.50 11.26
N GLN A 61 7.38 7.68 11.89
CA GLN A 61 6.10 7.55 11.21
C GLN A 61 5.81 8.81 10.41
N THR A 62 5.17 8.64 9.26
CA THR A 62 4.65 9.75 8.46
C THR A 62 3.19 10.05 8.83
N PRO A 63 2.65 11.24 8.49
CA PRO A 63 1.23 11.51 8.64
C PRO A 63 0.34 10.51 7.87
N LEU A 64 0.82 10.00 6.72
CA LEU A 64 0.14 8.99 5.92
C LEU A 64 0.01 7.65 6.67
N MET A 65 1.05 7.22 7.39
CA MET A 65 0.99 6.01 8.21
C MET A 65 -0.06 6.13 9.32
N LEU A 66 -0.11 7.29 9.99
CA LEU A 66 -1.10 7.53 11.05
C LEU A 66 -2.54 7.55 10.50
N ALA A 67 -2.78 8.24 9.38
CA ALA A 67 -4.09 8.20 8.70
C ALA A 67 -4.47 6.78 8.26
N SER A 68 -3.50 6.01 7.76
CA SER A 68 -3.70 4.63 7.31
C SER A 68 -4.03 3.69 8.46
N SER A 69 -3.34 3.83 9.60
CA SER A 69 -3.58 3.06 10.83
C SER A 69 -4.95 3.37 11.43
N ALA A 70 -5.37 4.64 11.40
CA ALA A 70 -6.67 5.10 11.89
C ALA A 70 -7.85 4.84 10.92
N GLY A 71 -7.57 4.58 9.63
CA GLY A 71 -8.61 4.28 8.63
C GLY A 71 -9.27 5.50 7.98
N HIS A 72 -8.63 6.66 8.05
CA HIS A 72 -9.15 7.90 7.47
C HIS A 72 -8.84 7.97 5.97
N TYR A 73 -9.65 7.29 5.16
CA TYR A 73 -9.36 7.11 3.73
C TYR A 73 -9.35 8.42 2.93
N GLU A 74 -10.14 9.43 3.30
CA GLU A 74 -10.08 10.75 2.65
C GLU A 74 -8.74 11.45 2.93
N SER A 75 -8.23 11.31 4.16
CA SER A 75 -6.91 11.81 4.53
C SER A 75 -5.82 11.07 3.75
N VAL A 76 -5.90 9.73 3.67
CA VAL A 76 -4.97 8.91 2.88
C VAL A 76 -4.96 9.36 1.42
N HIS A 77 -6.14 9.54 0.80
CA HIS A 77 -6.24 10.03 -0.56
C HIS A 77 -5.59 11.40 -0.75
N ALA A 78 -5.91 12.37 0.12
CA ALA A 78 -5.35 13.72 0.03
C ALA A 78 -3.83 13.74 0.17
N LEU A 79 -3.27 12.90 1.05
CA LEU A 79 -1.82 12.79 1.24
C LEU A 79 -1.14 12.08 0.07
N CYS A 80 -1.72 11.01 -0.48
CA CYS A 80 -1.18 10.32 -1.65
C CYS A 80 -1.14 11.22 -2.89
N ASP A 81 -2.18 12.04 -3.07
CA ASP A 81 -2.26 13.00 -4.18
C ASP A 81 -1.26 14.16 -4.02
N ALA A 82 -1.16 14.74 -2.83
CA ALA A 82 -0.26 15.86 -2.57
C ALA A 82 1.21 15.44 -2.41
N MET A 83 1.48 14.21 -1.95
CA MET A 83 2.81 13.75 -1.54
C MET A 83 3.07 12.28 -1.87
N PRO A 84 3.22 11.92 -3.15
CA PRO A 84 3.51 10.53 -3.54
C PRO A 84 4.78 9.96 -2.90
N SER A 85 5.76 10.81 -2.56
CA SER A 85 7.04 10.42 -1.96
C SER A 85 6.91 9.82 -0.54
N CYS A 86 5.77 10.03 0.15
CA CYS A 86 5.56 9.49 1.49
C CYS A 86 5.03 8.05 1.50
N ILE A 87 4.54 7.53 0.36
CA ILE A 87 3.87 6.22 0.24
C ILE A 87 4.82 5.07 0.58
N LEU A 88 6.07 5.15 0.12
CA LEU A 88 7.10 4.10 0.32
C LEU A 88 7.94 4.32 1.58
N LYS A 89 7.66 5.36 2.39
CA LYS A 89 8.39 5.59 3.63
C LYS A 89 8.08 4.49 4.63
N ARG A 90 9.03 4.27 5.55
CA ARG A 90 8.97 3.23 6.57
C ARG A 90 9.28 3.80 7.94
N ASP A 91 8.56 3.32 8.95
CA ASP A 91 8.79 3.65 10.36
C ASP A 91 10.02 2.92 10.93
N ILE A 92 10.33 3.15 12.22
CA ILE A 92 11.45 2.49 12.92
C ILE A 92 11.34 0.96 12.95
N ARG A 93 10.13 0.41 12.83
CA ARG A 93 9.86 -1.03 12.78
C ARG A 93 9.84 -1.54 11.34
N GLY A 94 10.13 -0.70 10.36
CA GLY A 94 10.13 -1.07 8.96
C GLY A 94 8.75 -1.18 8.31
N ARG A 95 7.70 -0.70 8.98
CA ARG A 95 6.33 -0.73 8.47
C ARG A 95 6.07 0.48 7.59
N ASP A 96 5.35 0.26 6.50
CA ASP A 96 4.85 1.30 5.61
C ASP A 96 3.34 1.52 5.82
N ALA A 97 2.76 2.47 5.07
CA ALA A 97 1.35 2.82 5.18
C ALA A 97 0.42 1.63 4.86
N ILE A 98 0.79 0.74 3.94
CA ILE A 98 -0.04 -0.41 3.57
C ILE A 98 -0.04 -1.48 4.68
N MET A 99 1.07 -1.66 5.39
CA MET A 99 1.12 -2.51 6.59
C MET A 99 0.27 -1.95 7.73
N GLU A 100 0.29 -0.64 7.96
CA GLU A 100 -0.56 0.00 8.97
C GLU A 100 -2.06 -0.12 8.64
N ALA A 101 -2.45 0.13 7.39
CA ALA A 101 -3.83 -0.12 6.93
C ALA A 101 -4.21 -1.60 7.08
N SER A 102 -3.27 -2.52 6.81
CA SER A 102 -3.50 -3.96 6.94
C SER A 102 -3.66 -4.42 8.37
N ARG A 103 -2.94 -3.82 9.31
CA ARG A 103 -3.09 -4.07 10.74
C ARG A 103 -4.46 -3.57 11.24
N GLY A 104 -4.89 -2.39 10.79
CA GLY A 104 -6.18 -1.80 11.16
C GLY A 104 -7.41 -2.39 10.46
N GLY A 105 -7.23 -3.13 9.35
CA GLY A 105 -8.35 -3.70 8.58
C GLY A 105 -8.99 -2.72 7.59
N HIS A 106 -8.26 -1.68 7.20
CA HIS A 106 -8.79 -0.55 6.43
C HIS A 106 -8.65 -0.77 4.92
N ASP A 107 -9.57 -1.54 4.36
CA ASP A 107 -9.53 -1.96 2.94
C ASP A 107 -9.53 -0.78 1.95
N THR A 108 -10.30 0.28 2.23
CA THR A 108 -10.38 1.46 1.36
C THR A 108 -9.04 2.20 1.32
N CYS A 109 -8.38 2.38 2.47
CA CYS A 109 -7.03 2.96 2.54
C CYS A 109 -6.04 2.12 1.74
N LEU A 110 -6.11 0.80 1.89
CA LEU A 110 -5.25 -0.15 1.18
C LEU A 110 -5.42 -0.06 -0.35
N GLN A 111 -6.66 0.04 -0.85
CA GLN A 111 -6.93 0.21 -2.28
C GLN A 111 -6.39 1.53 -2.84
N ILE A 112 -6.54 2.63 -2.08
CA ILE A 112 -5.98 3.94 -2.44
C ILE A 112 -4.45 3.85 -2.53
N LEU A 113 -3.80 3.29 -1.50
CA LEU A 113 -2.34 3.13 -1.47
C LEU A 113 -1.82 2.30 -2.65
N LEU A 114 -2.49 1.20 -2.99
CA LEU A 114 -2.11 0.36 -4.15
C LEU A 114 -2.27 1.10 -5.48
N THR A 115 -3.23 2.02 -5.57
CA THR A 115 -3.51 2.81 -6.79
C THR A 115 -2.49 3.93 -6.97
N PHE A 116 -2.08 4.59 -5.88
CA PHE A 116 -1.13 5.70 -5.89
C PHE A 116 0.35 5.26 -5.79
N ALA A 117 0.62 3.96 -5.67
CA ALA A 117 1.98 3.45 -5.58
C ALA A 117 2.81 3.84 -6.83
N PRO A 118 3.94 4.57 -6.67
CA PRO A 118 4.66 5.17 -7.80
C PRO A 118 5.27 4.13 -8.77
N GLY A 119 5.79 3.00 -8.26
CA GLY A 119 6.24 1.86 -9.07
C GLY A 119 5.18 0.77 -9.26
N GLY A 120 3.92 1.08 -8.98
CA GLY A 120 2.81 0.13 -9.01
C GLY A 120 2.66 -0.69 -7.73
N PRO A 121 1.58 -1.50 -7.64
CA PRO A 121 1.21 -2.20 -6.40
C PRO A 121 2.27 -3.19 -5.94
N GLU A 122 3.02 -3.81 -6.85
CA GLU A 122 4.03 -4.81 -6.51
C GLU A 122 5.16 -4.28 -5.62
N GLU A 123 5.52 -3.01 -5.76
CA GLU A 123 6.59 -2.39 -4.98
C GLU A 123 6.22 -2.34 -3.50
N LEU A 124 4.98 -1.91 -3.19
CA LEU A 124 4.44 -1.92 -1.84
C LEU A 124 4.31 -3.34 -1.26
N LEU A 125 3.87 -4.29 -2.09
CA LEU A 125 3.57 -5.65 -1.63
C LEU A 125 4.83 -6.48 -1.29
N LYS A 126 6.00 -6.08 -1.81
CA LYS A 126 7.29 -6.73 -1.53
C LYS A 126 7.92 -6.27 -0.22
N ASN A 127 7.47 -5.15 0.34
CA ASN A 127 7.99 -4.63 1.60
C ASN A 127 7.68 -5.57 2.76
N ALA A 128 8.59 -5.56 3.74
CA ALA A 128 8.44 -6.28 4.99
C ALA A 128 8.98 -5.45 6.16
N ASP A 129 8.38 -5.64 7.34
CA ASP A 129 8.85 -5.06 8.60
C ASP A 129 10.18 -5.68 9.05
N VAL A 130 10.70 -5.25 10.20
CA VAL A 130 11.96 -5.77 10.78
C VAL A 130 11.93 -7.29 11.06
N ASP A 131 10.74 -7.85 11.24
CA ASP A 131 10.53 -9.27 11.51
C ASP A 131 10.26 -10.06 10.21
N GLY A 132 10.27 -9.40 9.05
CA GLY A 132 9.98 -10.01 7.77
C GLY A 132 8.48 -10.19 7.48
N ASN A 133 7.59 -9.60 8.28
CA ASN A 133 6.15 -9.63 8.07
C ASN A 133 5.76 -8.62 6.98
N THR A 134 4.94 -9.08 6.04
CA THR A 134 4.35 -8.26 4.98
C THR A 134 2.94 -7.80 5.35
N ALA A 135 2.34 -6.91 4.56
CA ALA A 135 0.93 -6.52 4.70
C ALA A 135 -0.03 -7.73 4.83
N LEU A 136 0.25 -8.82 4.11
CA LEU A 136 -0.56 -10.05 4.14
C LEU A 136 -0.46 -10.80 5.48
N HIS A 137 0.70 -10.76 6.15
CA HIS A 137 0.85 -11.29 7.50
C HIS A 137 -0.02 -10.52 8.50
N PHE A 138 0.00 -9.18 8.44
CA PHE A 138 -0.82 -8.33 9.31
C PHE A 138 -2.33 -8.51 9.09
N ALA A 139 -2.78 -8.60 7.83
CA ALA A 139 -4.18 -8.86 7.52
C ALA A 139 -4.63 -10.23 8.03
N SER A 140 -3.77 -11.25 7.92
CA SER A 140 -4.07 -12.62 8.37
C SER A 140 -4.15 -12.73 9.89
N SER A 141 -3.19 -12.11 10.61
CA SER A 141 -3.13 -12.12 12.08
C SER A 141 -4.30 -11.45 12.76
N ASN A 142 -4.95 -10.51 12.07
CA ASN A 142 -6.13 -9.82 12.57
C ASN A 142 -7.44 -10.35 11.95
N GLY A 143 -7.37 -11.35 11.05
CA GLY A 143 -8.57 -11.97 10.45
C GLY A 143 -9.30 -11.09 9.43
N HIS A 144 -8.61 -10.13 8.80
CA HIS A 144 -9.19 -9.16 7.88
C HIS A 144 -9.44 -9.75 6.49
N LEU A 145 -10.50 -10.56 6.35
CA LEU A 145 -10.78 -11.38 5.16
C LEU A 145 -10.90 -10.58 3.85
N LYS A 146 -11.44 -9.35 3.92
CA LYS A 146 -11.56 -8.47 2.76
C LYS A 146 -10.18 -8.04 2.24
N LEU A 147 -9.28 -7.68 3.15
CA LEU A 147 -7.91 -7.27 2.80
C LEU A 147 -7.10 -8.43 2.24
N LEU A 148 -7.26 -9.64 2.77
CA LEU A 148 -6.63 -10.83 2.19
C LEU A 148 -6.97 -10.98 0.70
N ARG A 149 -8.25 -10.76 0.35
CA ARG A 149 -8.72 -10.78 -1.05
C ARG A 149 -8.08 -9.67 -1.88
N THR A 150 -8.09 -8.44 -1.37
CA THR A 150 -7.53 -7.29 -2.09
C THR A 150 -6.02 -7.45 -2.32
N LEU A 151 -5.27 -7.84 -1.29
CA LEU A 151 -3.81 -8.04 -1.35
C LEU A 151 -3.43 -9.17 -2.32
N LEU A 152 -4.09 -10.33 -2.26
CA LEU A 152 -3.80 -11.44 -3.16
C LEU A 152 -4.15 -11.12 -4.62
N ALA A 153 -5.27 -10.41 -4.84
CA ALA A 153 -5.65 -9.93 -6.16
C ALA A 153 -4.63 -8.93 -6.73
N ALA A 154 -4.03 -8.10 -5.87
CA ALA A 154 -3.00 -7.13 -6.22
C ALA A 154 -1.61 -7.74 -6.45
N GLY A 155 -1.42 -9.03 -6.17
CA GLY A 155 -0.16 -9.72 -6.45
C GLY A 155 0.65 -10.14 -5.22
N ALA A 156 0.10 -10.01 -4.01
CA ALA A 156 0.83 -10.36 -2.79
C ALA A 156 1.29 -11.83 -2.80
N ASP A 157 2.46 -12.07 -2.24
CA ASP A 157 3.04 -13.41 -2.10
C ASP A 157 2.50 -14.09 -0.83
N SER A 158 1.69 -15.13 -1.01
CA SER A 158 1.12 -15.94 0.08
C SER A 158 2.12 -16.89 0.73
N GLU A 159 3.25 -17.16 0.08
CA GLU A 159 4.27 -18.09 0.54
C GLU A 159 5.49 -17.38 1.15
N ARG A 160 5.46 -16.04 1.19
CA ARG A 160 6.54 -15.23 1.77
C ARG A 160 6.74 -15.63 3.22
N ARG A 161 7.96 -16.04 3.56
CA ARG A 161 8.34 -16.40 4.93
C ARG A 161 8.98 -15.22 5.65
N ASN A 162 8.58 -15.03 6.89
CA ASN A 162 9.22 -14.10 7.82
C ASN A 162 10.45 -14.73 8.51
N ILE A 163 11.06 -14.04 9.48
CA ILE A 163 12.28 -14.55 10.15
C ILE A 163 12.07 -15.86 10.93
N TRP A 164 10.82 -16.18 11.30
CA TRP A 164 10.46 -17.43 11.98
C TRP A 164 10.03 -18.53 11.01
N SER A 165 10.24 -18.35 9.70
CA SER A 165 9.79 -19.25 8.63
C SER A 165 8.27 -19.42 8.55
N TRP A 166 7.52 -18.49 9.14
CA TRP A 166 6.07 -18.48 9.11
C TRP A 166 5.57 -17.75 7.87
N THR A 167 4.50 -18.28 7.28
CA THR A 167 3.81 -17.67 6.13
C THR A 167 2.62 -16.85 6.63
N PRO A 168 2.02 -15.98 5.80
CA PRO A 168 0.79 -15.29 6.16
C PRO A 168 -0.31 -16.23 6.64
N ILE A 169 -0.46 -17.43 6.05
CA ILE A 169 -1.49 -18.40 6.46
C ILE A 169 -1.26 -18.89 7.89
N SER A 170 -0.02 -19.09 8.34
CA SER A 170 0.23 -19.54 9.72
C SER A 170 -0.10 -18.49 10.77
N TYR A 171 -0.25 -17.22 10.38
CA TYR A 171 -0.75 -16.15 11.24
C TYR A 171 -2.27 -16.10 11.34
N SER A 172 -3.02 -16.95 10.64
CA SER A 172 -4.50 -16.83 10.58
C SER A 172 -5.12 -16.73 11.98
N ALA A 173 -5.87 -15.65 12.21
CA ALA A 173 -6.48 -15.37 13.51
C ALA A 173 -7.40 -16.49 14.03
N THR A 174 -8.02 -17.25 13.12
CA THR A 174 -8.90 -18.39 13.44
C THR A 174 -8.75 -19.48 12.39
N VAL A 175 -9.15 -20.71 12.73
CA VAL A 175 -9.23 -21.84 11.78
C VAL A 175 -10.12 -21.50 10.58
N GLN A 176 -11.21 -20.76 10.79
CA GLN A 176 -12.11 -20.35 9.71
C GLN A 176 -11.43 -19.37 8.74
N ALA A 177 -10.66 -18.41 9.28
CA ALA A 177 -9.88 -17.49 8.46
C ALA A 177 -8.80 -18.22 7.67
N GLU A 178 -8.15 -19.23 8.28
CA GLU A 178 -7.15 -20.07 7.61
C GLU A 178 -7.76 -20.85 6.44
N VAL A 179 -8.92 -21.49 6.63
CA VAL A 179 -9.63 -22.22 5.58
C VAL A 179 -10.05 -21.29 4.44
N TYR A 180 -10.57 -20.11 4.78
CA TYR A 180 -10.92 -19.08 3.79
C TYR A 180 -9.69 -18.63 3.00
N PHE A 181 -8.57 -18.35 3.68
CA PHE A 181 -7.34 -17.91 3.04
C PHE A 181 -6.78 -18.99 2.11
N LYS A 182 -6.73 -20.26 2.54
CA LYS A 182 -6.35 -21.39 1.67
C LYS A 182 -7.20 -21.47 0.40
N GLY A 183 -8.53 -21.34 0.55
CA GLY A 183 -9.45 -21.34 -0.59
C GLY A 183 -9.19 -20.19 -1.56
N LEU A 184 -8.87 -19.01 -1.03
CA LEU A 184 -8.58 -17.81 -1.80
C LEU A 184 -7.25 -17.90 -2.55
N VAL A 185 -6.19 -18.45 -1.94
CA VAL A 185 -4.92 -18.73 -2.62
C VAL A 185 -5.15 -19.66 -3.81
N ALA A 186 -5.85 -20.78 -3.60
CA ALA A 186 -6.18 -21.73 -4.65
C ALA A 186 -7.05 -21.12 -5.78
N GLU A 187 -7.94 -20.17 -5.46
CA GLU A 187 -8.71 -19.41 -6.47
C GLU A 187 -7.79 -18.50 -7.30
N VAL A 188 -6.88 -17.78 -6.65
CA VAL A 188 -5.96 -16.84 -7.30
C VAL A 188 -4.96 -17.56 -8.19
N GLU A 189 -4.39 -18.68 -7.73
CA GLU A 189 -3.48 -19.50 -8.52
C GLU A 189 -4.16 -20.07 -9.77
N ARG A 190 -5.37 -20.61 -9.63
CA ARG A 190 -6.17 -21.08 -10.78
C ARG A 190 -6.43 -19.96 -11.79
N ARG A 191 -6.75 -18.75 -11.32
CA ARG A 191 -6.92 -17.57 -12.21
C ARG A 191 -5.62 -17.18 -12.90
N ARG A 192 -4.48 -17.21 -12.19
CA ARG A 192 -3.16 -16.90 -12.77
C ARG A 192 -2.77 -17.94 -13.83
N ALA A 193 -3.01 -19.23 -13.56
CA ALA A 193 -2.77 -20.31 -14.51
C ALA A 193 -3.63 -20.16 -15.78
N ALA A 194 -4.94 -19.95 -15.62
CA ALA A 194 -5.85 -19.74 -16.76
C ALA A 194 -5.47 -18.52 -17.62
N ARG A 195 -4.99 -17.43 -17.00
CA ARG A 195 -4.48 -16.24 -17.73
C ARG A 195 -3.21 -16.56 -18.51
N ARG A 196 -2.28 -17.34 -17.94
CA ARG A 196 -1.05 -17.77 -18.63
C ARG A 196 -1.37 -18.63 -19.85
N GLU A 197 -2.25 -19.63 -19.70
CA GLU A 197 -2.69 -20.48 -20.81
C GLU A 197 -3.37 -19.68 -21.94
N ALA A 198 -4.23 -18.72 -21.59
CA ALA A 198 -4.88 -17.87 -22.58
C ALA A 198 -3.88 -17.00 -23.36
N GLN A 199 -2.84 -16.49 -22.68
CA GLN A 199 -1.80 -15.68 -23.30
C GLN A 199 -0.91 -16.51 -24.24
N GLU A 200 -0.58 -17.75 -23.87
CA GLU A 200 0.17 -18.70 -24.71
C GLU A 200 -0.61 -19.12 -25.96
N ARG A 201 -1.93 -19.33 -25.84
CA ARG A 201 -2.79 -19.62 -27.00
C ARG A 201 -2.93 -18.41 -27.94
N GLY A 202 -2.95 -17.20 -27.39
CA GLY A 202 -3.02 -15.96 -28.18
C GLY A 202 -1.74 -15.65 -28.96
N THR A 203 -0.57 -15.95 -28.41
CA THR A 203 0.72 -15.77 -29.12
C THR A 203 1.00 -16.88 -30.14
N GLY A 204 0.54 -18.11 -29.91
CA GLY A 204 0.65 -19.22 -30.88
C GLY A 204 -0.21 -19.05 -32.14
N GLY A 205 -1.30 -18.28 -32.07
CA GLY A 205 -2.19 -18.02 -33.22
C GLY A 205 -1.67 -17.00 -34.24
N ALA A 206 -0.71 -16.15 -33.87
CA ALA A 206 -0.20 -15.08 -34.73
C ALA A 206 0.97 -15.50 -35.66
N VAL A 207 1.49 -16.74 -35.54
CA VAL A 207 2.72 -17.19 -36.23
C VAL A 207 2.44 -18.12 -37.42
N ARG A 208 1.18 -18.32 -37.83
CA ARG A 208 0.86 -19.17 -38.98
C ARG A 208 0.11 -18.36 -40.04
N LEU A 209 0.82 -17.95 -41.10
CA LEU A 209 0.38 -17.89 -42.51
C LEU A 209 1.34 -17.01 -43.33
N VAL A 210 2.49 -17.57 -43.72
CA VAL A 210 3.10 -17.30 -45.05
C VAL A 210 3.69 -18.62 -45.55
N GLY A 211 2.83 -19.55 -45.98
CA GLY A 211 3.15 -20.43 -47.12
C GLY A 211 2.55 -19.72 -48.32
N GLY A 212 3.27 -19.43 -49.39
CA GLY A 212 4.06 -20.35 -50.18
C GLY A 212 3.31 -20.45 -51.51
N GLU A 213 3.72 -19.66 -52.49
CA GLU A 213 3.37 -19.88 -53.89
C GLU A 213 4.67 -20.09 -54.66
N ASP A 214 4.77 -21.34 -55.11
CA ASP A 214 5.62 -21.87 -56.15
C ASP A 214 5.41 -21.08 -57.45
N ASP A 215 6.45 -20.93 -58.27
CA ASP A 215 6.31 -21.14 -59.72
C ASP A 215 7.69 -21.18 -60.39
N GLY A 216 8.02 -22.37 -60.88
CA GLY A 216 9.18 -22.61 -61.73
C GLY A 216 8.93 -22.27 -63.19
N SER A 217 9.93 -21.68 -63.84
CA SER A 217 10.24 -21.79 -65.28
C SER A 217 11.55 -20.99 -65.45
N GLY A 218 12.67 -21.51 -65.94
CA GLY A 218 12.86 -22.25 -67.18
C GLY A 218 13.78 -21.44 -68.09
N THR A 219 14.77 -22.13 -68.67
CA THR A 219 15.49 -21.85 -69.94
C THR A 219 16.92 -21.26 -69.92
N TYR A 220 17.77 -22.06 -70.59
CA TYR A 220 19.10 -21.90 -71.22
C TYR A 220 20.34 -21.64 -70.36
#